data_AF-Q5E033-F1
#
_entry.id   AF-Q5E033-F1
#
_cell.length_a   1.000
_cell.length_b   1.000
_cell.length_c   1.000
_cell.angle_alpha   90.00
_cell.angle_beta   90.00
_cell.angle_gamma   90.00
#
_symmetry.space_group_name_H-M   'P 1'
#
loop_
_entity.id
_entity.type
_entity.pdbx_description
1 polymer ?
#
loop_
_entity_poly.entity_id
_entity_poly.type
_entity_poly.pdbx_seq_one_letter_code
_entity_poly.pdbx_strand_id
1 'polypeptide(L)'
;MIQSNSAHEPIEIIVDEHELAETYKLLAQKHKSSSNDSYLHMSKTLNTLEAFEKANNTGDCEYQMARVVLQSNKRGSVVVELETHVLVEQGWTEHLSIDIENTVDVGITKADLAAFKQGNFSVEISKPQAISNLTVEDLLSLMDKYMIGRPSTYAELFAILQKRVIC
;
A
#
# COMPACT_ATOMS: atom_id res chain seq x y z
N MET A 1 24.22 21.59 12.95
CA MET A 1 23.03 21.48 13.83
C MET A 1 21.81 21.44 12.95
N ILE A 2 21.21 20.27 12.76
CA ILE A 2 19.89 20.15 12.13
C ILE A 2 18.91 20.33 13.29
N GLN A 3 18.17 21.43 13.32
CA GLN A 3 17.04 21.58 14.24
C GLN A 3 16.00 20.53 13.81
N SER A 4 15.86 19.48 14.63
CA SER A 4 14.73 18.56 14.52
C SER A 4 13.48 19.36 14.83
N ASN A 5 12.57 19.48 13.87
CA ASN A 5 11.24 19.98 14.13
C ASN A 5 10.52 18.94 15.02
N SER A 6 10.29 19.28 16.28
CA SER A 6 9.47 18.52 17.25
C SER A 6 8.06 18.17 16.75
N ALA A 7 7.63 18.72 15.62
CA ALA A 7 6.34 18.47 14.97
C ALA A 7 6.16 17.08 14.32
N HIS A 8 7.19 16.21 14.36
CA HIS A 8 7.13 14.85 13.84
C HIS A 8 7.48 13.79 14.90
N GLU A 9 7.41 14.14 16.18
CA GLU A 9 7.56 13.14 17.24
C GLU A 9 6.42 12.11 17.13
N PRO A 10 6.76 10.81 17.05
CA PRO A 10 5.74 9.76 16.97
C PRO A 10 4.88 9.80 18.24
N ILE A 11 3.57 9.93 18.06
CA ILE A 11 2.61 9.82 19.15
C ILE A 11 2.52 8.34 19.52
N GLU A 12 3.01 7.98 20.70
CA GLU A 12 2.86 6.64 21.25
C GLU A 12 1.50 6.53 21.94
N ILE A 13 0.59 5.76 21.35
CA ILE A 13 -0.71 5.46 21.94
C ILE A 13 -0.59 4.12 22.67
N ILE A 14 -0.51 4.17 24.00
CA ILE A 14 -0.51 2.97 24.84
C ILE A 14 -1.96 2.63 25.16
N VAL A 15 -2.40 1.43 24.76
CA VAL A 15 -3.76 0.94 25.00
C VAL A 15 -3.71 -0.29 25.91
N ASP A 16 -4.53 -0.30 26.96
CA ASP A 16 -4.71 -1.47 27.82
C ASP A 16 -5.54 -2.53 27.06
N GLU A 17 -5.02 -3.75 26.95
CA GLU A 17 -5.66 -4.86 26.23
C GLU A 17 -7.07 -5.17 26.75
N HIS A 18 -7.31 -5.00 28.06
CA HIS A 18 -8.61 -5.22 28.68
C HIS A 18 -9.62 -4.17 28.24
N GLU A 19 -9.22 -2.88 28.29
CA GLU A 19 -10.08 -1.76 27.87
C GLU A 19 -10.39 -1.81 26.36
N LEU A 20 -9.43 -2.24 25.54
CA LEU A 20 -9.62 -2.44 24.11
C LEU A 20 -10.66 -3.54 23.83
N ALA A 21 -10.56 -4.68 24.53
CA ALA A 21 -11.51 -5.78 24.40
C ALA A 21 -12.94 -5.41 24.83
N GLU A 22 -13.09 -4.60 25.88
CA GLU A 22 -14.39 -4.05 26.28
C GLU A 22 -14.94 -3.07 25.24
N THR A 23 -14.08 -2.22 24.68
CA THR A 23 -14.44 -1.27 23.63
C THR A 23 -14.95 -1.98 22.37
N TYR A 24 -14.27 -3.04 21.91
CA TYR A 24 -14.75 -3.88 20.80
C TYR A 24 -16.12 -4.49 21.06
N LYS A 25 -16.36 -5.02 22.27
CA LYS A 25 -17.66 -5.57 22.66
C LYS A 25 -18.76 -4.52 22.62
N LEU A 26 -18.49 -3.32 23.16
CA LEU A 26 -19.43 -2.21 23.17
C LEU A 26 -19.76 -1.72 21.75
N LEU A 27 -18.75 -1.56 20.88
CA LEU A 27 -18.94 -1.15 19.48
C LEU A 27 -19.76 -2.18 18.71
N ALA A 28 -19.47 -3.48 18.87
CA ALA A 28 -20.22 -4.56 18.22
C ALA A 28 -21.68 -4.62 18.68
N GLN A 29 -21.94 -4.43 19.98
CA GLN A 29 -23.30 -4.34 20.53
C GLN A 29 -24.05 -3.11 20.00
N LYS A 30 -23.40 -1.94 20.01
CA LYS A 30 -23.99 -0.68 19.52
C LYS A 30 -24.32 -0.76 18.04
N HIS A 31 -23.42 -1.29 17.21
CA HIS A 31 -23.67 -1.52 15.79
C HIS A 31 -24.89 -2.44 15.54
N LYS A 32 -25.01 -3.56 16.26
CA LYS A 32 -26.18 -4.45 16.11
C LYS A 32 -27.50 -3.78 16.52
N SER A 33 -27.45 -2.84 17.47
CA SER A 33 -28.62 -2.17 18.03
C SER A 33 -28.95 -0.81 17.39
N SER A 34 -28.11 -0.30 16.48
CA SER A 34 -28.21 1.05 15.93
C SER A 34 -28.00 1.05 14.42
N SER A 35 -28.80 1.83 13.69
CA SER A 35 -28.62 2.07 12.24
C SER A 35 -27.50 3.09 11.94
N ASN A 36 -26.62 3.37 12.90
CA ASN A 36 -25.52 4.32 12.74
C ASN A 36 -24.23 3.59 12.33
N ASP A 37 -23.86 3.75 11.07
CA ASP A 37 -22.65 3.16 10.48
C ASP A 37 -21.34 3.66 11.12
N SER A 38 -21.37 4.76 11.88
CA SER A 38 -20.20 5.27 12.61
C SER A 38 -19.58 4.20 13.52
N TYR A 39 -20.39 3.35 14.15
CA TYR A 39 -19.89 2.27 15.01
C TYR A 39 -19.18 1.17 14.22
N LEU A 40 -19.66 0.90 13.00
CA LEU A 40 -18.98 -0.01 12.06
C LEU A 40 -17.64 0.57 11.63
N HIS A 41 -17.61 1.86 11.25
CA HIS A 41 -16.38 2.54 10.84
C HIS A 41 -15.37 2.61 11.98
N MET A 42 -15.78 2.93 13.21
CA MET A 42 -14.91 2.91 14.40
C MET A 42 -14.31 1.53 14.63
N SER A 43 -15.11 0.46 14.52
CA SER A 43 -14.61 -0.91 14.67
C SER A 43 -13.62 -1.27 13.57
N LYS A 44 -13.84 -0.84 12.32
CA LYS A 44 -12.89 -1.05 11.22
C LYS A 44 -11.58 -0.31 11.46
N THR A 45 -11.64 0.94 11.91
CA THR A 45 -10.44 1.72 12.25
C THR A 45 -9.61 1.05 13.35
N LEU A 46 -10.25 0.54 14.40
CA LEU A 46 -9.54 -0.20 15.46
C LEU A 46 -8.87 -1.47 14.93
N ASN A 47 -9.57 -2.26 14.10
CA ASN A 47 -8.98 -3.45 13.47
C ASN A 47 -7.75 -3.08 12.61
N THR A 48 -7.80 -1.97 11.89
CA THR A 48 -6.66 -1.47 11.11
C THR A 48 -5.50 -1.10 12.02
N LEU A 49 -5.73 -0.38 13.13
CA LEU A 49 -4.68 -0.02 14.09
C LEU A 49 -4.04 -1.26 14.73
N GLU A 50 -4.84 -2.25 15.13
CA GLU A 50 -4.36 -3.51 15.69
C GLU A 50 -3.53 -4.31 14.65
N ALA A 51 -3.92 -4.28 13.38
CA ALA A 51 -3.15 -4.88 12.31
C ALA A 51 -1.78 -4.20 12.12
N PHE A 52 -1.72 -2.86 12.22
CA PHE A 52 -0.45 -2.12 12.21
C PHE A 52 0.43 -2.42 13.43
N GLU A 53 -0.16 -2.55 14.62
CA GLU A 53 0.59 -2.91 15.82
C GLU A 53 1.19 -4.32 15.71
N LYS A 54 0.40 -5.29 15.23
CA LYS A 54 0.90 -6.65 14.96
C LYS A 54 2.00 -6.64 13.90
N ALA A 55 1.79 -5.95 12.78
CA ALA A 55 2.79 -5.79 11.72
C ALA A 55 4.11 -5.20 12.24
N ASN A 56 4.07 -4.19 13.11
CA ASN A 56 5.26 -3.55 13.68
C ASN A 56 6.05 -4.48 14.63
N ASN A 57 5.40 -5.50 15.18
CA ASN A 57 6.02 -6.50 16.05
C ASN A 57 6.41 -7.80 15.30
N THR A 58 6.05 -7.91 14.03
CA THR A 58 6.42 -9.02 13.15
C THR A 58 7.68 -8.66 12.36
N GLY A 59 8.52 -9.66 12.06
CA GLY A 59 9.76 -9.45 11.30
C GLY A 59 9.54 -8.96 9.86
N ASP A 60 10.65 -8.58 9.22
CA ASP A 60 10.65 -8.16 7.82
C ASP A 60 10.15 -9.26 6.87
N CYS A 61 9.56 -8.87 5.75
CA CYS A 61 9.23 -9.79 4.66
C CYS A 61 10.48 -10.13 3.82
N GLU A 62 10.57 -11.36 3.33
CA GLU A 62 11.68 -11.81 2.50
C GLU A 62 11.25 -12.05 1.05
N TYR A 63 12.01 -11.47 0.11
CA TYR A 63 11.84 -11.68 -1.32
C TYR A 63 13.04 -12.41 -1.92
N GLN A 64 12.76 -13.37 -2.78
CA GLN A 64 13.76 -13.93 -3.68
C GLN A 64 13.68 -13.22 -5.03
N MET A 65 14.78 -12.59 -5.43
CA MET A 65 14.92 -11.94 -6.72
C MET A 65 15.58 -12.90 -7.72
N ALA A 66 15.01 -13.03 -8.91
CA ALA A 66 15.68 -13.63 -10.06
C ALA A 66 15.84 -12.59 -11.17
N ARG A 67 17.08 -12.39 -11.62
CA ARG A 67 17.42 -11.49 -12.71
C ARG A 67 17.90 -12.29 -13.92
N VAL A 68 17.28 -12.05 -15.07
CA VAL A 68 17.62 -12.66 -16.36
C VAL A 68 18.04 -11.55 -17.31
N VAL A 69 19.27 -11.64 -17.82
CA VAL A 69 19.81 -10.68 -18.78
C VAL A 69 19.94 -11.37 -20.13
N LEU A 70 19.23 -10.86 -21.13
CA LEU A 70 19.29 -11.31 -22.52
C LEU A 70 20.12 -10.29 -23.31
N GLN A 71 21.32 -10.71 -23.74
CA GLN A 71 22.22 -9.89 -24.53
C GLN A 71 22.42 -10.50 -25.92
N SER A 72 22.17 -9.71 -26.96
CA SER A 72 22.45 -10.13 -28.33
C SER A 72 23.94 -10.07 -28.62
N ASN A 73 24.42 -11.02 -29.42
CA ASN A 73 25.82 -11.13 -29.84
C ASN A 73 26.20 -10.18 -30.99
N LYS A 74 25.30 -9.29 -31.42
CA LYS A 74 25.54 -8.31 -32.49
C LYS A 74 26.10 -7.00 -31.92
N ARG A 75 27.07 -6.38 -32.61
CA ARG A 75 27.54 -5.04 -32.25
C ARG A 75 26.38 -4.03 -32.31
N GLY A 76 26.22 -3.24 -31.25
CA GLY A 76 25.10 -2.29 -31.11
C GLY A 76 23.79 -2.91 -30.59
N SER A 77 23.87 -4.08 -29.92
CA SER A 77 22.72 -4.83 -29.43
C SER A 77 21.94 -4.17 -28.31
N VAL A 78 20.62 -4.36 -28.35
CA VAL A 78 19.69 -4.17 -27.23
C VAL A 78 19.96 -5.21 -26.14
N VAL A 79 20.01 -4.76 -24.89
CA VAL A 79 20.00 -5.61 -23.69
C VAL A 79 18.59 -5.61 -23.14
N VAL A 80 18.01 -6.78 -22.91
CA VAL A 80 16.73 -6.92 -22.21
C VAL A 80 17.02 -7.50 -20.84
N GLU A 81 16.62 -6.78 -19.80
CA GLU A 81 16.70 -7.25 -18.42
C GLU A 81 15.30 -7.57 -17.92
N LEU A 82 15.12 -8.79 -17.43
CA LEU A 82 13.91 -9.25 -16.79
C LEU A 82 14.25 -9.47 -15.31
N GLU A 83 13.51 -8.83 -14.43
CA GLU A 83 13.64 -8.98 -12.99
C GLU A 83 12.31 -9.47 -12.45
N THR A 84 12.34 -10.54 -11.66
CA THR A 84 11.17 -11.08 -10.98
C THR A 84 11.46 -11.20 -9.50
N HIS A 85 10.45 -10.90 -8.68
CA HIS A 85 10.50 -10.98 -7.23
C HIS A 85 9.43 -11.98 -6.80
N VAL A 86 9.80 -12.92 -5.95
CA VAL A 86 8.88 -13.88 -5.34
C VAL A 86 8.94 -13.70 -3.83
N LEU A 87 7.79 -13.47 -3.20
CA LEU A 87 7.66 -13.40 -1.75
C LEU A 87 7.87 -14.81 -1.18
N VAL A 88 8.90 -14.97 -0.34
CA VAL A 88 9.26 -16.26 0.30
C VAL A 88 8.74 -16.29 1.73
N GLU A 89 8.89 -15.18 2.46
CA GLU A 89 8.35 -15.01 3.81
C GLU A 89 7.51 -13.73 3.87
N GLN A 90 6.27 -13.84 4.35
CA GLN A 90 5.34 -12.71 4.38
C GLN A 90 5.73 -11.65 5.42
N GLY A 91 6.29 -12.05 6.58
CA GLY A 91 6.61 -11.12 7.65
C GLY A 91 5.41 -10.23 8.01
N TRP A 92 5.66 -8.94 8.24
CA TRP A 92 4.64 -7.94 8.56
C TRP A 92 3.48 -7.83 7.54
N THR A 93 3.69 -8.23 6.27
CA THR A 93 2.65 -8.15 5.24
C THR A 93 1.51 -9.15 5.48
N GLU A 94 1.66 -10.13 6.37
CA GLU A 94 0.59 -11.08 6.70
C GLU A 94 -0.59 -10.42 7.45
N HIS A 95 -0.30 -9.33 8.18
CA HIS A 95 -1.28 -8.64 9.02
C HIS A 95 -1.94 -7.47 8.30
N LEU A 96 -1.22 -6.84 7.38
CA LEU A 96 -1.77 -5.76 6.57
C LEU A 96 -2.31 -6.40 5.29
N SER A 97 -3.63 -6.36 5.11
CA SER A 97 -4.28 -6.71 3.84
C SER A 97 -3.95 -5.64 2.78
N ILE A 98 -2.68 -5.54 2.45
CA ILE A 98 -2.19 -4.74 1.34
C ILE A 98 -2.55 -5.54 0.12
N ASP A 99 -3.55 -5.08 -0.62
CA ASP A 99 -3.66 -5.41 -2.02
C ASP A 99 -2.35 -4.94 -2.65
N ILE A 100 -1.39 -5.85 -2.78
CA ILE A 100 -0.18 -5.58 -3.53
C ILE A 100 -0.70 -5.42 -4.96
N GLU A 101 -0.92 -4.18 -5.42
CA GLU A 101 -1.39 -3.90 -6.79
C GLU A 101 -0.50 -4.53 -7.87
N ASN A 102 0.67 -5.02 -7.47
CA ASN A 102 1.63 -5.74 -8.28
C ASN A 102 1.86 -7.22 -7.88
N THR A 103 0.96 -7.88 -7.11
CA THR A 103 0.86 -9.36 -7.17
C THR A 103 0.24 -9.76 -8.50
N VAL A 104 0.93 -9.37 -9.57
CA VAL A 104 0.86 -10.09 -10.83
C VAL A 104 1.46 -11.44 -10.47
N ASP A 105 0.61 -12.46 -10.40
CA ASP A 105 0.94 -13.87 -10.15
C ASP A 105 1.75 -14.42 -11.35
N VAL A 106 2.84 -13.72 -11.68
CA VAL A 106 3.70 -13.89 -12.83
C VAL A 106 5.12 -13.90 -12.28
N GLY A 107 5.35 -14.84 -11.37
CA GLY A 107 6.69 -15.38 -11.22
C GLY A 107 7.06 -16.01 -12.56
N ILE A 108 8.20 -15.60 -13.15
CA ILE A 108 8.71 -16.23 -14.36
C ILE A 108 8.93 -17.71 -14.03
N THR A 109 8.12 -18.59 -14.61
CA THR A 109 8.19 -20.02 -14.33
C THR A 109 9.41 -20.65 -15.00
N LYS A 110 9.79 -21.87 -14.57
CA LYS A 110 10.83 -22.65 -15.29
C LYS A 110 10.47 -22.89 -16.76
N ALA A 111 9.18 -22.95 -17.08
CA ALA A 111 8.71 -23.10 -18.46
C ALA A 111 8.93 -21.82 -19.27
N ASP A 112 8.69 -20.64 -18.67
CA ASP A 112 8.95 -19.34 -19.30
C ASP A 112 10.44 -19.16 -19.58
N LEU A 113 11.30 -19.51 -18.61
CA LEU A 113 12.76 -19.52 -18.81
C LEU A 113 13.20 -20.46 -19.95
N ALA A 114 12.55 -21.61 -20.10
CA ALA A 114 12.81 -22.53 -21.20
C ALA A 114 12.32 -21.98 -22.55
N ALA A 115 11.17 -21.31 -22.58
CA ALA A 115 10.63 -20.65 -23.76
C ALA A 115 11.53 -19.49 -24.23
N PHE A 116 12.04 -18.67 -23.29
CA PHE A 116 13.04 -17.64 -23.57
C PHE A 116 14.32 -18.23 -24.18
N LYS A 117 14.83 -19.34 -23.61
CA LYS A 117 16.01 -20.05 -24.16
C LYS A 117 15.79 -20.57 -25.58
N GLN A 118 14.55 -20.86 -25.96
CA GLN A 118 14.18 -21.33 -27.29
C GLN A 118 13.85 -20.18 -28.26
N GLY A 119 13.90 -18.92 -27.82
CA GLY A 119 13.58 -17.75 -28.64
C GLY A 119 12.09 -17.50 -28.86
N ASN A 120 11.22 -18.12 -28.05
CA ASN A 120 9.77 -17.95 -28.14
C ASN A 120 9.32 -16.75 -27.32
N PHE A 121 9.30 -15.56 -27.92
CA PHE A 121 8.73 -14.36 -27.31
C PHE A 121 8.11 -13.42 -28.36
N SER A 122 7.12 -12.62 -27.95
CA SER A 122 6.49 -11.57 -28.76
C SER A 122 6.89 -10.19 -28.22
N VAL A 123 6.87 -9.19 -29.11
CA VAL A 123 7.06 -7.78 -28.74
C VAL A 123 5.74 -7.07 -29.01
N GLU A 124 5.13 -6.53 -27.96
CA GLU A 124 3.92 -5.72 -28.04
C GLU A 124 4.26 -4.25 -27.78
N ILE A 125 3.67 -3.37 -28.59
CA ILE A 125 3.81 -1.92 -28.44
C ILE A 125 2.45 -1.37 -28.03
N SER A 126 2.35 -0.92 -26.79
CA SER A 126 1.16 -0.28 -26.25
C SER A 126 1.21 1.23 -26.46
N LYS A 127 0.04 1.85 -26.63
CA LYS A 127 -0.09 3.31 -26.64
C LYS A 127 0.06 3.84 -25.20
N PRO A 128 0.53 5.10 -25.02
CA PRO A 128 0.55 5.73 -23.71
C PRO A 128 -0.85 5.69 -23.09
N GLN A 129 -0.97 5.23 -21.85
CA GLN A 129 -2.22 5.35 -21.11
C GLN A 129 -2.56 6.82 -20.87
N ALA A 130 -3.86 7.14 -20.93
CA ALA A 130 -4.34 8.46 -20.54
C ALA A 130 -4.10 8.68 -19.05
N ILE A 131 -3.84 9.92 -18.66
CA ILE A 131 -3.66 10.28 -17.25
C ILE A 131 -5.01 10.10 -16.55
N SER A 132 -5.05 9.22 -15.56
CA SER A 132 -6.23 8.97 -14.74
C SER A 132 -6.60 10.22 -13.92
N ASN A 133 -7.88 10.34 -13.58
CA ASN A 133 -8.32 11.33 -12.61
C ASN A 133 -7.67 11.06 -11.25
N LEU A 134 -7.38 12.13 -10.54
CA LEU A 134 -6.74 12.09 -9.24
C LEU A 134 -7.72 11.53 -8.19
N THR A 135 -7.32 10.49 -7.47
CA THR A 135 -8.11 9.94 -6.36
C THR A 135 -7.93 10.79 -5.09
N VAL A 136 -8.76 10.55 -4.06
CA VAL A 136 -8.59 11.22 -2.76
C VAL A 136 -7.24 10.85 -2.12
N GLU A 137 -6.81 9.60 -2.30
CA GLU A 137 -5.52 9.09 -1.80
C GLU A 137 -4.34 9.76 -2.50
N ASP A 138 -4.40 9.91 -3.83
CA ASP A 138 -3.41 10.65 -4.59
C ASP A 138 -3.32 12.11 -4.13
N LEU A 139 -4.47 12.74 -3.83
CA LEU A 139 -4.51 14.12 -3.36
C LEU A 139 -3.88 14.25 -1.98
N LEU A 140 -4.20 13.35 -1.05
CA LEU A 140 -3.60 13.30 0.28
C LEU A 140 -2.08 13.15 0.19
N SER A 141 -1.60 12.21 -0.63
CA SER A 141 -0.17 11.99 -0.85
C SER A 141 0.56 13.21 -1.42
N LEU A 142 -0.06 13.92 -2.37
CA LEU A 142 0.49 15.16 -2.90
C LEU A 142 0.47 16.30 -1.87
N MET A 143 -0.59 16.40 -1.07
CA MET A 143 -0.68 17.38 0.01
C MET A 143 0.43 17.17 1.04
N ASP A 144 0.68 15.93 1.47
CA ASP A 144 1.80 15.59 2.35
C ASP A 144 3.16 15.91 1.69
N LYS A 145 3.36 15.47 0.45
CA LYS A 145 4.61 15.68 -0.29
C LYS A 145 4.96 17.17 -0.46
N TYR A 146 3.96 18.01 -0.72
CA TYR A 146 4.13 19.45 -0.88
C TYR A 146 3.93 20.24 0.41
N MET A 147 3.72 19.56 1.55
CA MET A 147 3.48 20.17 2.86
C MET A 147 2.30 21.16 2.86
N ILE A 148 1.23 20.83 2.12
CA ILE A 148 0.01 21.62 2.03
C ILE A 148 -0.98 21.11 3.07
N GLY A 149 -1.16 21.87 4.15
CA GLY A 149 -2.02 21.48 5.28
C GLY A 149 -1.28 20.61 6.29
N ARG A 150 -2.04 19.94 7.16
CA ARG A 150 -1.58 19.01 8.19
C ARG A 150 -2.50 17.79 8.25
N PRO A 151 -2.05 16.63 8.74
CA PRO A 151 -2.91 15.46 8.93
C PRO A 151 -4.22 15.77 9.66
N SER A 152 -4.17 16.66 10.67
CA SER A 152 -5.35 17.09 11.43
C SER A 152 -6.30 18.02 10.66
N THR A 153 -5.86 18.67 9.57
CA THR A 153 -6.66 19.62 8.79
C THR A 153 -7.16 19.05 7.47
N TYR A 154 -6.70 17.87 7.07
CA TYR A 154 -7.03 17.30 5.76
C TYR A 154 -8.54 17.09 5.57
N ALA A 155 -9.22 16.48 6.54
CA ALA A 155 -10.66 16.24 6.46
C ALA A 155 -11.47 17.53 6.26
N GLU A 156 -11.10 18.62 6.92
CA GLU A 156 -11.75 19.91 6.78
C GLU A 156 -11.51 20.53 5.39
N LEU A 157 -10.27 20.47 4.91
CA LEU A 157 -9.91 20.96 3.58
C LEU A 157 -10.69 20.22 2.48
N PHE A 158 -10.83 18.90 2.57
CA PHE A 158 -11.66 18.13 1.64
C PHE A 158 -13.13 18.50 1.71
N ALA A 159 -13.68 18.66 2.92
CA ALA A 159 -15.07 19.06 3.09
C ALA A 159 -15.35 20.45 2.46
N ILE A 160 -14.39 21.37 2.54
CA ILE A 160 -14.49 22.68 1.88
C ILE A 160 -14.43 22.54 0.36
N LEU A 161 -13.49 21.75 -0.17
CA LEU A 161 -13.32 21.54 -1.60
C LEU A 161 -14.58 20.90 -2.23
N GLN A 162 -15.14 19.85 -1.61
CA GLN A 162 -16.37 19.21 -2.08
C GLN A 162 -17.56 20.17 -2.08
N LYS A 163 -17.71 21.00 -1.04
CA LYS A 163 -18.80 22.00 -0.97
C LYS A 163 -18.72 23.07 -2.05
N ARG A 164 -17.51 23.41 -2.53
CA ARG A 164 -17.31 24.48 -3.52
C ARG A 164 -17.35 24.00 -4.98
N VAL A 165 -17.17 22.71 -5.23
CA VAL A 165 -17.23 22.12 -6.59
C VAL A 165 -18.65 21.74 -7.02
N ILE A 166 -19.57 21.54 -6.07
CA ILE A 166 -20.98 21.16 -6.33
C ILE A 166 -21.91 22.39 -6.40
N CYS A 167 -21.38 23.62 -6.43
CA CYS A 167 -22.15 24.85 -6.63
C CYS A 167 -22.04 25.37 -8.07
#